data_AF-A0A7K9AMY3-F1
#
_entry.id   AF-A0A7K9AMY3-F1
#
_cell.length_a   1.000
_cell.length_b   1.000
_cell.length_c   1.000
_cell.angle_alpha   90.00
_cell.angle_beta   90.00
_cell.angle_gamma   90.00
#
_symmetry.space_group_name_H-M   'P 1'
#
loop_
_entity.id
_entity.type
_entity.pdbx_description
1 polymer ?
#
loop_
_entity_poly.entity_id
_entity_poly.type
_entity_poly.pdbx_seq_one_letter_code
_entity_poly.pdbx_strand_id
1 'polypeptide(L)'
;IQKRWRGYYVRKYTHNYYALKKYLEAISVNNEIVRKELNEYAEMREKEKKKKDLEKKEKEKDHQARKMHYLLSTEQIAGVYNSPFRKSPDPMELLLRKSKPLSHRQQPAKNHLICDWSNCTRSLTFPTAQPLPPIGRQKPQGPFRDTAEVLQQRYKPLEPTLRVAASINSLEKAREEIKREEWRNCVHDNEFLPFSSYHKKEKYDPSIHRSGRYDQETYGIKHFREVQPKKWIADK
;
A
#
# COMPACT_ATOMS: atom_id res chain seq x y z
N ILE A 1 -12.14 -3.16 -78.27
CA ILE A 1 -11.87 -4.45 -77.57
C ILE A 1 -11.08 -4.24 -76.27
N GLN A 2 -9.90 -3.60 -76.30
CA GLN A 2 -9.02 -3.43 -75.12
C GLN A 2 -9.69 -2.74 -73.91
N LYS A 3 -10.46 -1.66 -74.11
CA LYS A 3 -11.21 -0.98 -73.03
C LYS A 3 -12.18 -1.92 -72.30
N ARG A 4 -12.85 -2.81 -73.04
CA ARG A 4 -13.80 -3.79 -72.48
C ARG A 4 -13.07 -4.84 -71.65
N TRP A 5 -11.93 -5.32 -72.14
CA TRP A 5 -11.12 -6.33 -71.45
C TRP A 5 -10.49 -5.78 -70.17
N ARG A 6 -9.92 -4.57 -70.21
CA ARG A 6 -9.40 -3.87 -69.02
C ARG A 6 -10.48 -3.67 -67.95
N GLY A 7 -11.68 -3.26 -68.36
CA GLY A 7 -12.81 -3.11 -67.43
C GLY A 7 -13.25 -4.43 -66.79
N TYR A 8 -13.26 -5.53 -67.55
CA TYR A 8 -13.55 -6.87 -67.02
C TYR A 8 -12.47 -7.33 -66.02
N TYR A 9 -11.20 -7.21 -66.38
CA TYR A 9 -10.07 -7.62 -65.54
C TYR A 9 -10.09 -6.91 -64.18
N VAL A 10 -10.30 -5.59 -64.19
CA VAL A 10 -10.30 -4.80 -62.95
C VAL A 10 -11.44 -5.21 -62.02
N ARG A 11 -12.66 -5.39 -62.53
CA ARG A 11 -13.81 -5.80 -61.71
C ARG A 11 -13.72 -7.23 -61.19
N LYS A 12 -13.02 -8.12 -61.91
CA LYS A 12 -12.90 -9.53 -61.52
C LYS A 12 -11.75 -9.77 -60.54
N TYR A 13 -10.59 -9.14 -60.75
CA TYR A 13 -9.36 -9.51 -60.05
C TYR A 13 -8.81 -8.43 -59.11
N THR A 14 -9.08 -7.15 -59.35
CA THR A 14 -8.54 -6.07 -58.51
C THR A 14 -9.59 -5.52 -57.55
N HIS A 15 -10.76 -5.15 -58.06
CA HIS A 15 -11.86 -4.57 -57.28
C HIS A 15 -13.06 -5.52 -57.28
N ASN A 16 -12.88 -6.70 -56.69
CA ASN A 16 -13.95 -7.68 -56.58
C ASN A 16 -14.93 -7.27 -55.47
N TYR A 17 -16.03 -6.64 -55.88
CA TYR A 17 -17.10 -6.18 -55.00
C TYR A 17 -17.64 -7.28 -54.08
N TYR A 18 -17.86 -8.49 -54.60
CA TYR A 18 -18.46 -9.58 -53.82
C TYR A 18 -17.51 -10.13 -52.75
N ALA A 19 -16.20 -10.18 -53.06
CA ALA A 19 -15.19 -10.58 -52.09
C ALA A 19 -15.10 -9.58 -50.94
N LEU A 20 -15.10 -8.27 -51.25
CA LEU A 20 -15.10 -7.22 -50.23
C LEU A 20 -16.38 -7.24 -49.40
N LYS A 21 -17.55 -7.41 -50.04
CA LYS A 21 -18.84 -7.51 -49.32
C LYS A 21 -18.83 -8.66 -48.32
N LYS A 22 -18.44 -9.86 -48.75
CA LYS A 22 -18.34 -11.04 -47.88
C LYS A 22 -17.36 -10.83 -46.71
N TYR A 23 -16.23 -10.18 -46.98
CA TYR A 23 -15.25 -9.85 -45.94
C TYR A 23 -15.82 -8.89 -44.89
N LEU A 24 -16.51 -7.83 -45.33
CA LEU A 24 -17.14 -6.87 -44.42
C LEU A 24 -18.25 -7.52 -43.58
N GLU A 25 -19.05 -8.41 -44.17
CA GLU A 25 -20.06 -9.22 -43.45
C GLU A 25 -19.40 -10.13 -42.41
N ALA A 26 -18.28 -10.78 -42.75
CA ALA A 26 -17.53 -11.58 -41.78
C ALA A 26 -16.97 -10.73 -40.63
N ILE A 27 -16.46 -9.52 -40.92
CA ILE A 27 -16.02 -8.58 -39.89
C ILE A 27 -17.18 -8.16 -38.99
N SER A 28 -18.35 -7.84 -39.54
CA SER A 28 -19.50 -7.43 -38.73
C SER A 28 -19.92 -8.54 -37.76
N VAL A 29 -19.98 -9.78 -38.24
CA VAL A 29 -20.28 -10.94 -37.38
C VAL A 29 -19.22 -11.11 -36.29
N ASN A 30 -17.92 -11.04 -36.64
CA ASN A 30 -16.85 -11.15 -35.66
C ASN A 30 -16.90 -10.04 -34.61
N ASN A 31 -17.16 -8.81 -35.03
CA ASN A 31 -17.30 -7.68 -34.11
C ASN A 31 -18.47 -7.86 -33.14
N GLU A 32 -19.60 -8.41 -33.60
CA GLU A 32 -20.73 -8.73 -32.75
C GLU A 32 -20.39 -9.81 -31.72
N ILE A 33 -19.66 -10.85 -32.12
CA ILE A 33 -19.18 -11.91 -31.21
C ILE A 33 -18.26 -11.31 -30.15
N VAL A 34 -17.24 -10.54 -30.57
CA VAL A 34 -16.29 -9.91 -29.64
C VAL A 34 -17.01 -8.97 -28.67
N ARG A 35 -18.00 -8.20 -29.11
CA ARG A 35 -18.80 -7.34 -28.22
C ARG A 35 -19.57 -8.15 -27.18
N LYS A 36 -20.16 -9.29 -27.57
CA LYS A 36 -20.86 -10.18 -26.63
C LYS A 36 -19.89 -10.77 -25.60
N GLU A 37 -18.74 -11.28 -26.04
CA GLU A 37 -17.71 -11.82 -25.15
C GLU A 37 -17.19 -10.77 -24.16
N LEU A 38 -16.96 -9.54 -24.62
CA LEU A 38 -16.54 -8.43 -23.75
C LEU A 38 -17.61 -8.07 -22.71
N ASN A 39 -18.89 -8.08 -23.09
CA ASN A 39 -19.98 -7.83 -22.16
C ASN A 39 -20.07 -8.95 -21.10
N GLU A 40 -20.01 -10.21 -21.52
CA GLU A 40 -20.00 -11.37 -20.60
C GLU A 40 -18.81 -11.30 -19.63
N TYR A 41 -17.62 -10.97 -20.13
CA TYR A 41 -16.43 -10.80 -19.31
C TYR A 41 -16.59 -9.67 -18.29
N ALA A 42 -17.14 -8.53 -18.71
CA ALA A 42 -17.40 -7.40 -17.82
C ALA A 42 -18.38 -7.80 -16.70
N GLU A 43 -19.47 -8.49 -17.03
CA GLU A 43 -20.42 -9.00 -16.03
C GLU A 43 -19.77 -9.97 -15.03
N MET A 44 -18.94 -10.91 -15.54
CA MET A 44 -18.22 -11.85 -14.70
C MET A 44 -17.26 -11.13 -13.74
N ARG A 45 -16.50 -10.15 -14.23
CA ARG A 45 -15.58 -9.34 -13.42
C ARG A 45 -16.32 -8.55 -12.35
N GLU A 46 -17.47 -7.97 -12.67
CA GLU A 46 -18.29 -7.25 -11.69
C GLU A 46 -18.84 -8.19 -10.61
N LYS A 47 -19.30 -9.40 -10.97
CA LYS A 47 -19.73 -10.42 -10.00
C LYS A 47 -18.57 -10.85 -9.09
N GLU A 48 -17.38 -11.07 -9.65
CA GLU A 48 -16.18 -11.41 -8.87
C GLU A 48 -15.78 -10.30 -7.89
N LYS A 49 -15.78 -9.03 -8.33
CA LYS A 49 -15.51 -7.88 -7.46
C LYS A 49 -16.50 -7.82 -6.31
N LYS A 50 -17.80 -7.91 -6.61
CA LYS A 50 -18.87 -7.93 -5.59
C LYS A 50 -18.65 -9.06 -4.57
N LYS A 51 -18.31 -10.26 -5.04
CA LYS A 51 -18.02 -11.40 -4.14
C LYS A 51 -16.80 -11.13 -3.26
N LYS A 52 -15.71 -10.59 -3.81
CA LYS A 52 -14.51 -10.23 -3.05
C LYS A 52 -14.78 -9.12 -2.02
N ASP A 53 -15.59 -8.14 -2.36
CA ASP A 53 -15.93 -7.05 -1.46
C ASP A 53 -16.83 -7.53 -0.31
N LEU A 54 -17.75 -8.47 -0.58
CA LEU A 54 -18.51 -9.15 0.47
C LEU A 54 -17.59 -9.95 1.40
N GLU A 55 -16.67 -10.74 0.84
CA GLU A 55 -15.71 -11.52 1.63
C GLU A 55 -14.80 -10.62 2.49
N LYS A 56 -14.36 -9.48 1.96
CA LYS A 56 -13.59 -8.48 2.74
C LYS A 56 -14.41 -7.92 3.90
N LYS A 57 -15.67 -7.56 3.66
CA LYS A 57 -16.58 -7.05 4.70
C LYS A 57 -16.84 -8.10 5.78
N GLU A 58 -16.97 -9.37 5.40
CA GLU A 58 -17.10 -10.49 6.36
C GLU A 58 -15.82 -10.65 7.20
N LYS A 59 -14.66 -10.66 6.55
CA LYS A 59 -13.35 -10.71 7.24
C LYS A 59 -13.14 -9.53 8.18
N GLU A 60 -13.58 -8.34 7.79
CA GLU A 60 -13.50 -7.14 8.61
C GLU A 60 -14.38 -7.26 9.86
N LYS A 61 -15.63 -7.73 9.70
CA LYS A 61 -16.52 -8.03 10.84
C LYS A 61 -15.92 -9.08 11.78
N ASP A 62 -15.38 -10.16 11.22
CA ASP A 62 -14.72 -11.20 12.01
C ASP A 62 -13.50 -10.64 12.76
N HIS A 63 -12.67 -9.85 12.09
CA HIS A 63 -11.52 -9.20 12.71
C HIS A 63 -11.94 -8.26 13.84
N GLN A 64 -13.00 -7.47 13.62
CA GLN A 64 -13.56 -6.57 14.61
C GLN A 64 -14.09 -7.35 15.83
N ALA A 65 -14.81 -8.45 15.61
CA ALA A 65 -15.25 -9.33 16.68
C ALA A 65 -14.07 -9.88 17.49
N ARG A 66 -13.02 -10.38 16.82
CA ARG A 66 -11.82 -10.88 17.51
C ARG A 66 -11.11 -9.80 18.34
N LYS A 67 -11.08 -8.56 17.86
CA LYS A 67 -10.50 -7.41 18.56
C LYS A 67 -11.32 -7.01 19.79
N MET A 68 -12.64 -7.07 19.68
CA MET A 68 -13.59 -6.70 20.73
C MET A 68 -14.07 -7.91 21.55
N HIS A 69 -13.41 -9.05 21.45
CA HIS A 69 -13.82 -10.31 22.09
C HIS A 69 -14.02 -10.17 23.61
N TYR A 70 -13.32 -9.24 24.26
CA TYR A 70 -13.48 -8.96 25.69
C TYR A 70 -14.85 -8.37 26.08
N LEU A 71 -15.66 -7.91 25.11
CA LEU A 71 -17.03 -7.41 25.35
C LEU A 71 -18.10 -8.50 25.37
N LEU A 72 -17.70 -9.76 25.19
CA LEU A 72 -18.58 -10.93 25.16
C LEU A 72 -19.28 -11.17 26.51
N SER A 73 -20.54 -11.59 26.45
CA SER A 73 -21.34 -11.89 27.65
C SER A 73 -20.79 -13.09 28.42
N THR A 74 -20.66 -12.95 29.73
CA THR A 74 -20.34 -14.06 30.64
C THR A 74 -21.61 -14.58 31.32
N GLU A 75 -21.53 -15.69 32.05
CA GLU A 75 -22.67 -16.24 32.81
C GLU A 75 -23.14 -15.28 33.91
N GLN A 76 -22.20 -14.58 34.57
CA GLN A 76 -22.50 -13.69 35.68
C GLN A 76 -22.89 -12.28 35.21
N ILE A 77 -22.26 -11.78 34.14
CA ILE A 77 -22.45 -10.41 33.67
C ILE A 77 -22.77 -10.43 32.17
N ALA A 78 -23.91 -9.82 31.85
CA ALA A 78 -24.37 -9.64 30.49
C ALA A 78 -23.42 -8.71 29.72
N GLY A 79 -22.99 -9.14 28.53
CA GLY A 79 -22.09 -8.39 27.66
C GLY A 79 -22.74 -7.16 27.04
N VAL A 80 -21.94 -6.23 26.50
CA VAL A 80 -22.44 -4.97 25.92
C VAL A 80 -23.47 -5.22 24.81
N TYR A 81 -23.27 -6.28 24.02
CA TYR A 81 -24.13 -6.67 22.90
C TYR A 81 -25.26 -7.63 23.30
N ASN A 82 -25.34 -8.05 24.57
CA ASN A 82 -26.37 -8.93 25.11
C ASN A 82 -27.12 -8.23 26.25
N SER A 83 -27.74 -7.08 25.97
CA SER A 83 -28.45 -6.32 27.00
C SER A 83 -29.69 -7.06 27.51
N PRO A 84 -29.91 -7.15 28.84
CA PRO A 84 -31.09 -7.78 29.43
C PRO A 84 -32.44 -7.18 28.99
N PHE A 85 -32.42 -5.93 28.50
CA PHE A 85 -33.63 -5.25 28.04
C PHE A 85 -34.03 -5.61 26.61
N ARG A 86 -33.18 -6.35 25.87
CA ARG A 86 -33.46 -6.82 24.52
C ARG A 86 -33.94 -8.27 24.56
N LYS A 87 -34.94 -8.60 23.73
CA LYS A 87 -35.49 -9.96 23.63
C LYS A 87 -34.52 -10.97 23.00
N SER A 88 -33.64 -10.49 22.12
CA SER A 88 -32.66 -11.30 21.41
C SER A 88 -31.28 -10.64 21.46
N PRO A 89 -30.19 -11.42 21.55
CA PRO A 89 -28.83 -10.89 21.46
C PRO A 89 -28.58 -10.18 20.12
N ASP A 90 -27.72 -9.18 20.13
CA ASP A 90 -27.32 -8.48 18.90
C ASP A 90 -26.53 -9.43 17.97
N PRO A 91 -26.58 -9.25 16.63
CA PRO A 91 -25.80 -10.07 15.71
C PRO A 91 -24.30 -10.06 16.01
N MET A 92 -23.76 -8.98 16.56
CA MET A 92 -22.37 -8.90 16.99
C MET A 92 -22.05 -9.87 18.13
N GLU A 93 -22.95 -10.06 19.09
CA GLU A 93 -22.78 -11.02 20.19
C GLU A 93 -22.62 -12.45 19.65
N LEU A 94 -23.40 -12.81 18.62
CA LEU A 94 -23.30 -14.12 17.98
C LEU A 94 -21.97 -14.32 17.26
N LEU A 95 -21.44 -13.27 16.64
CA LEU A 95 -20.10 -13.30 16.01
C LEU A 95 -19.00 -13.41 17.04
N LEU A 96 -19.09 -12.65 18.14
CA LEU A 96 -18.14 -12.71 19.25
C LEU A 96 -18.03 -14.13 19.79
N ARG A 97 -19.15 -14.80 20.04
CA ARG A 97 -19.21 -16.20 20.54
C ARG A 97 -18.55 -17.22 19.61
N LYS A 98 -18.57 -16.98 18.30
CA LYS A 98 -17.91 -17.85 17.31
C LYS A 98 -16.42 -17.56 17.17
N SER A 99 -16.03 -16.31 17.40
CA SER A 99 -14.67 -15.82 17.18
C SER A 99 -13.73 -16.20 18.32
N LYS A 100 -12.42 -16.30 18.04
CA LYS A 100 -11.37 -16.46 19.07
C LYS A 100 -10.67 -15.13 19.32
N PRO A 101 -10.34 -14.77 20.57
CA PRO A 101 -9.68 -13.51 20.87
C PRO A 101 -8.36 -13.39 20.11
N LEU A 102 -7.95 -12.16 19.79
CA LEU A 102 -6.63 -11.91 19.20
C LEU A 102 -5.54 -12.35 20.18
N SER A 103 -4.66 -13.26 19.74
CA SER A 103 -3.48 -13.62 20.52
C SER A 103 -2.53 -12.41 20.55
N HIS A 104 -2.08 -12.03 21.75
CA HIS A 104 -1.03 -11.03 21.88
C HIS A 104 0.27 -11.64 21.34
N ARG A 105 0.75 -11.11 20.22
CA ARG A 105 2.05 -11.48 19.68
C ARG A 105 3.11 -11.07 20.69
N GLN A 106 3.62 -12.02 21.46
CA GLN A 106 4.77 -11.79 22.33
C GLN A 106 5.93 -11.32 21.44
N GLN A 107 6.32 -10.06 21.62
CA GLN A 107 7.58 -9.58 21.07
C GLN A 107 8.69 -10.38 21.75
N PRO A 108 9.74 -10.82 21.03
CA PRO A 108 10.90 -11.39 21.70
C PRO A 108 11.42 -10.34 22.69
N ALA A 109 11.50 -10.72 23.97
CA ALA A 109 11.96 -9.85 25.02
C ALA A 109 13.34 -9.31 24.64
N LYS A 110 13.41 -8.01 24.30
CA LYS A 110 14.68 -7.31 24.27
C LYS A 110 15.07 -7.13 25.73
N ASN A 111 16.12 -7.83 26.15
CA ASN A 111 16.73 -7.69 27.47
C ASN A 111 17.27 -6.25 27.62
N HIS A 112 16.39 -5.32 27.95
CA HIS A 112 16.78 -3.98 28.36
C HIS A 112 17.20 -4.06 29.82
N LEU A 113 18.51 -3.90 30.01
CA LEU A 113 19.22 -3.66 31.26
C LEU A 113 18.31 -3.03 32.32
N ILE A 114 18.16 -3.78 33.42
CA ILE A 114 17.58 -3.33 34.68
C ILE A 114 18.42 -2.13 35.14
N CYS A 115 17.84 -0.93 35.10
CA CYS A 115 18.36 0.20 35.85
C CYS A 115 17.60 0.22 37.19
N ASP A 116 18.33 -0.06 38.27
CA ASP A 116 17.80 -0.12 39.63
C ASP A 116 17.27 1.27 40.07
N TRP A 117 15.95 1.46 39.98
CA TRP A 117 15.24 2.65 40.46
C TRP A 117 15.20 2.74 42.00
N SER A 118 15.73 1.76 42.73
CA SER A 118 15.65 1.64 44.18
C SER A 118 16.44 2.70 44.97
N ASN A 119 17.22 3.57 44.33
CA ASN A 119 18.02 4.60 45.01
C ASN A 119 17.42 6.02 44.97
N CYS A 120 16.27 6.23 44.30
CA CYS A 120 15.69 7.55 44.08
C CYS A 120 14.59 7.91 45.11
N THR A 121 14.83 7.68 46.40
CA THR A 121 13.94 8.12 47.49
C THR A 121 14.72 8.81 48.60
N ARG A 122 15.69 9.66 48.25
CA ARG A 122 16.37 10.52 49.22
C ARG A 122 15.84 11.95 49.04
N SER A 123 14.91 12.33 49.90
CA SER A 123 14.32 13.67 49.99
C SER A 123 15.41 14.74 50.16
N LEU A 124 15.64 15.54 49.12
CA LEU A 124 16.50 16.73 49.14
C LEU A 124 15.74 17.89 49.80
N THR A 125 15.78 17.98 51.12
CA THR A 125 15.42 19.21 51.83
C THR A 125 16.63 20.13 51.90
N PHE A 126 16.57 21.25 51.18
CA PHE A 126 17.54 22.34 51.33
C PHE A 126 17.25 23.11 52.64
N PRO A 127 18.25 23.38 53.49
CA PRO A 127 18.03 24.21 54.67
C PRO A 127 17.83 25.67 54.25
N THR A 128 16.77 26.30 54.77
CA THR A 128 16.48 27.73 54.58
C THR A 128 17.52 28.55 55.34
N ALA A 129 18.45 29.20 54.62
CA ALA A 129 19.50 30.02 55.22
C ALA A 129 18.93 31.32 55.82
N GLN A 130 19.32 31.66 57.06
CA GLN A 130 18.97 32.94 57.68
C GLN A 130 19.82 34.10 57.12
N PRO A 131 19.27 35.33 57.01
CA PRO A 131 19.99 36.46 56.46
C PRO A 131 21.14 36.88 57.39
N LEU A 132 22.36 36.92 56.85
CA LEU A 132 23.54 37.40 57.54
C LEU A 132 23.52 38.93 57.68
N PRO A 133 24.20 39.50 58.70
CA PRO A 133 24.26 40.95 58.90
C PRO A 133 24.89 41.66 57.69
N PRO A 134 24.48 42.89 57.37
CA PRO A 134 24.98 43.60 56.19
C PRO A 134 26.47 43.95 56.36
N ILE A 135 27.32 43.14 55.72
CA ILE A 135 28.75 43.43 55.58
C ILE A 135 28.89 44.65 54.66
N GLY A 136 29.64 45.66 55.12
CA GLY A 136 29.82 46.93 54.42
C GLY A 136 30.28 46.72 52.98
N ARG A 137 29.77 47.55 52.05
CA ARG A 137 30.03 47.48 50.60
C ARG A 137 31.46 47.90 50.24
N GLN A 138 32.46 47.19 50.77
CA GLN A 138 33.84 47.36 50.34
C GLN A 138 34.09 46.48 49.11
N LYS A 139 34.88 47.00 48.15
CA LYS A 139 35.27 46.22 46.98
C LYS A 139 36.06 45.00 47.46
N PRO A 140 35.64 43.76 47.12
CA PRO A 140 36.34 42.57 47.57
C PRO A 140 37.79 42.59 47.05
N GLN A 141 38.74 42.21 47.90
CA GLN A 141 40.16 42.23 47.55
C GLN A 141 40.46 41.10 46.54
N GLY A 142 40.81 41.47 45.31
CA GLY A 142 41.16 40.54 44.24
C GLY A 142 40.78 41.09 42.85
N PRO A 143 41.03 40.34 41.77
CA PRO A 143 40.66 40.71 40.41
C PRO A 143 39.16 40.46 40.15
N PHE A 144 38.31 40.80 41.11
CA PHE A 144 36.86 40.63 40.98
C PHE A 144 36.27 41.77 40.15
N ARG A 145 35.37 41.39 39.22
CA ARG A 145 34.61 42.35 38.41
C ARG A 145 33.69 43.18 39.28
N ASP A 146 33.35 44.37 38.79
CA ASP A 146 32.46 45.26 39.52
C ASP A 146 31.06 44.62 39.67
N THR A 147 30.41 44.91 40.78
CA THR A 147 29.08 44.38 41.11
C THR A 147 28.06 44.70 40.03
N ALA A 148 28.13 45.89 39.42
CA ALA A 148 27.26 46.29 38.31
C ALA A 148 27.45 45.40 37.07
N GLU A 149 28.69 45.12 36.67
CA GLU A 149 29.00 44.24 35.53
C GLU A 149 28.52 42.81 35.76
N VAL A 150 28.74 42.29 36.97
CA VAL A 150 28.30 40.94 37.34
C VAL A 150 26.78 40.84 37.29
N LEU A 151 26.05 41.86 37.78
CA LEU A 151 24.60 41.90 37.68
C LEU A 151 24.14 41.98 36.21
N GLN A 152 24.80 42.78 35.38
CA GLN A 152 24.49 42.87 33.95
C GLN A 152 24.72 41.55 33.22
N GLN A 153 25.80 40.83 33.54
CA GLN A 153 26.07 39.51 32.99
C GLN A 153 25.06 38.47 33.49
N ARG A 154 24.68 38.53 34.77
CA ARG A 154 23.69 37.62 35.39
C ARG A 154 22.31 37.80 34.78
N TYR A 155 21.91 39.03 34.49
CA TYR A 155 20.60 39.37 33.92
C TYR A 155 20.64 39.58 32.40
N LYS A 156 21.72 39.19 31.71
CA LYS A 156 21.77 39.22 30.25
C LYS A 156 20.67 38.28 29.71
N PRO A 157 19.73 38.77 28.87
CA PRO A 157 18.69 37.93 28.31
C PRO A 157 19.30 36.82 27.47
N LEU A 158 18.72 35.62 27.54
CA LEU A 158 19.19 34.47 26.76
C LEU A 158 18.98 34.74 25.28
N GLU A 159 20.07 34.73 24.52
CA GLU A 159 20.00 34.67 23.05
C GLU A 159 19.68 33.21 22.67
N PRO A 160 18.46 32.92 22.17
CA PRO A 160 18.08 31.55 21.86
C PRO A 160 19.00 31.01 20.76
N THR A 161 19.53 29.80 20.97
CA THR A 161 20.30 29.11 19.93
C THR A 161 19.44 28.92 18.68
N LEU A 162 20.07 28.76 17.50
CA LEU A 162 19.38 28.58 16.21
C LEU A 162 18.32 27.45 16.26
N ARG A 163 18.53 26.43 17.10
CA ARG A 163 17.58 25.33 17.37
C ARG A 163 16.29 25.77 18.09
N VAL A 164 16.36 26.83 18.89
CA VAL A 164 15.22 27.42 19.62
C VAL A 164 14.52 28.49 18.77
N ALA A 165 15.26 29.18 17.90
CA ALA A 165 14.70 30.21 17.00
C ALA A 165 13.87 29.61 15.86
N ALA A 166 14.22 28.43 15.36
CA ALA A 166 13.44 27.73 14.37
C ALA A 166 12.22 27.05 14.99
N SER A 167 11.09 27.03 14.25
CA SER A 167 9.91 26.26 14.65
C SER A 167 10.26 24.78 14.81
N ILE A 168 9.69 24.14 15.83
CA ILE A 168 9.85 22.70 16.14
C ILE A 168 9.61 21.84 14.88
N ASN A 169 8.68 22.26 14.02
CA ASN A 169 8.26 21.51 12.83
C ASN A 169 8.93 22.00 11.54
N SER A 170 9.95 22.87 11.61
CA SER A 170 10.62 23.41 10.43
C SER A 170 11.19 22.31 9.51
N LEU A 171 11.81 21.29 10.11
CA LEU A 171 12.35 20.14 9.38
C LEU A 171 11.25 19.30 8.73
N GLU A 172 10.13 19.08 9.42
CA GLU A 172 8.99 18.31 8.89
C GLU A 172 8.36 19.04 7.71
N LYS A 173 8.11 20.34 7.85
CA LYS A 173 7.59 21.19 6.77
C LYS A 173 8.49 21.19 5.55
N ALA A 174 9.81 21.26 5.75
CA ALA A 174 10.77 21.19 4.64
C ALA A 174 10.69 19.84 3.91
N ARG A 175 10.55 18.72 4.64
CA ARG A 175 10.37 17.39 4.04
C ARG A 175 9.06 17.27 3.27
N GLU A 176 7.98 17.84 3.79
CA GLU A 176 6.68 17.87 3.12
C GLU A 176 6.70 18.71 1.84
N GLU A 177 7.43 19.82 1.85
CA GLU A 177 7.61 20.67 0.68
C GLU A 177 8.37 19.96 -0.44
N ILE A 178 9.47 19.28 -0.09
CA ILE A 178 10.24 18.44 -1.03
C ILE A 178 9.34 17.36 -1.62
N LYS A 179 8.58 16.63 -0.80
CA LYS A 179 7.64 15.62 -1.29
C LYS A 179 6.58 16.19 -2.23
N ARG A 180 6.05 17.40 -1.92
CA ARG A 180 5.08 18.09 -2.79
C ARG A 180 5.71 18.47 -4.12
N GLU A 181 6.97 18.91 -4.14
CA GLU A 181 7.71 19.19 -5.37
C GLU A 181 7.96 17.94 -6.20
N GLU A 182 8.41 16.85 -5.57
CA GLU A 182 8.60 15.55 -6.22
C GLU A 182 7.28 15.05 -6.83
N TRP A 183 6.16 15.18 -6.11
CA TRP A 183 4.83 14.84 -6.61
C TRP A 183 4.40 15.71 -7.79
N ARG A 184 4.63 17.02 -7.74
CA ARG A 184 4.32 17.94 -8.86
C ARG A 184 5.10 17.57 -10.13
N ASN A 185 6.32 17.06 -9.97
CA ASN A 185 7.19 16.67 -11.07
C ASN A 185 7.01 15.19 -11.50
N CYS A 186 6.12 14.44 -10.87
CA CYS A 186 5.91 13.03 -11.17
C CYS A 186 5.04 12.88 -12.44
N VAL A 187 5.60 12.27 -13.48
CA VAL A 187 4.90 12.06 -14.78
C VAL A 187 4.02 10.80 -14.76
N HIS A 188 4.32 9.84 -13.86
CA HIS A 188 3.62 8.56 -13.76
C HIS A 188 3.71 8.01 -12.33
N ASP A 189 2.63 7.38 -11.85
CA ASP A 189 2.52 6.85 -10.48
C ASP A 189 3.17 5.47 -10.31
N ASN A 190 3.69 4.89 -11.39
CA ASN A 190 4.25 3.54 -11.35
C ASN A 190 5.62 3.56 -10.65
N GLU A 191 5.79 2.67 -9.66
CA GLU A 191 7.10 2.43 -9.05
C GLU A 191 8.11 2.03 -10.14
N PHE A 192 9.26 2.69 -10.18
CA PHE A 192 10.36 2.25 -11.04
C PHE A 192 10.90 0.92 -10.52
N LEU A 193 10.45 -0.17 -11.13
CA LEU A 193 10.91 -1.51 -10.78
C LEU A 193 12.16 -1.86 -11.60
N PRO A 194 13.18 -2.49 -11.00
CA PRO A 194 14.29 -3.03 -11.76
C PRO A 194 13.78 -4.08 -12.75
N PHE A 195 14.46 -4.18 -13.90
CA PHE A 195 14.06 -5.06 -15.00
C PHE A 195 13.76 -6.50 -14.56
N SER A 196 14.50 -7.03 -13.57
CA SER A 196 14.34 -8.38 -13.04
C SER A 196 13.08 -8.62 -12.18
N SER A 197 12.41 -7.56 -11.71
CA SER A 197 11.22 -7.67 -10.85
C SER A 197 9.92 -7.20 -11.51
N TYR A 198 10.00 -6.54 -12.67
CA TYR A 198 8.84 -6.03 -13.40
C TYR A 198 7.79 -7.12 -13.67
N HIS A 199 8.25 -8.29 -14.15
CA HIS A 199 7.38 -9.41 -14.50
C HIS A 199 6.83 -10.19 -13.28
N LYS A 200 7.32 -9.91 -12.07
CA LYS A 200 6.92 -10.67 -10.86
C LYS A 200 5.64 -10.14 -10.23
N LYS A 201 5.28 -8.87 -10.46
CA LYS A 201 4.06 -8.25 -9.93
C LYS A 201 2.90 -8.31 -10.91
N GLU A 202 3.16 -8.31 -12.22
CA GLU A 202 2.11 -8.42 -13.23
C GLU A 202 1.75 -9.89 -13.47
N LYS A 203 0.50 -10.23 -13.14
CA LYS A 203 -0.08 -11.50 -13.56
C LYS A 203 -0.29 -11.42 -15.07
N TYR A 204 0.31 -12.33 -15.83
CA TYR A 204 0.08 -12.41 -17.27
C TYR A 204 -1.41 -12.62 -17.53
N ASP A 205 -2.06 -11.63 -18.14
CA ASP A 205 -3.42 -11.73 -18.63
C ASP A 205 -3.38 -12.18 -20.11
N PRO A 206 -3.65 -13.46 -20.41
CA PRO A 206 -3.65 -13.94 -21.78
C PRO A 206 -4.71 -13.22 -22.62
N SER A 207 -4.37 -12.94 -23.87
CA SER A 207 -5.34 -12.45 -24.85
C SER A 207 -6.53 -13.41 -24.96
N ILE A 208 -7.75 -12.87 -24.95
CA ILE A 208 -9.02 -13.62 -25.04
C ILE A 208 -9.01 -14.61 -26.22
N HIS A 209 -8.36 -14.23 -27.33
CA HIS A 209 -8.28 -15.06 -28.53
C HIS A 209 -7.21 -16.16 -28.49
N ARG A 210 -6.30 -16.14 -27.51
CA ARG A 210 -5.27 -17.18 -27.32
C ARG A 210 -5.69 -18.28 -26.36
N SER A 211 -6.70 -18.06 -25.52
CA SER A 211 -7.24 -19.05 -24.58
C SER A 211 -8.39 -19.84 -25.21
N GLY A 212 -8.08 -20.69 -26.20
CA GLY A 212 -9.04 -21.63 -26.78
C GLY A 212 -9.11 -22.96 -26.03
N ARG A 213 -10.14 -23.79 -26.31
CA ARG A 213 -10.31 -25.15 -25.74
C ARG A 213 -9.28 -26.18 -26.23
N TYR A 214 -8.46 -25.83 -27.22
CA TYR A 214 -7.41 -26.69 -27.72
C TYR A 214 -6.12 -26.34 -27.00
N ASP A 215 -5.44 -27.35 -26.47
CA ASP A 215 -4.14 -27.19 -25.83
C ASP A 215 -3.20 -26.41 -26.76
N GLN A 216 -2.62 -25.33 -26.25
CA GLN A 216 -1.54 -24.67 -26.95
C GLN A 216 -0.39 -25.68 -27.05
N GLU A 217 -0.17 -26.22 -28.26
CA GLU A 217 1.10 -26.86 -28.55
C GLU A 217 2.20 -25.87 -28.17
N THR A 218 3.06 -26.27 -27.25
CA THR A 218 4.16 -25.45 -26.75
C THR A 218 5.11 -25.13 -27.89
N TYR A 219 4.84 -24.03 -28.60
CA TYR A 219 5.64 -23.56 -29.70
C TYR A 219 7.06 -23.33 -29.19
N GLY A 220 8.00 -24.14 -29.66
CA GLY A 220 9.42 -24.04 -29.33
C GLY A 220 10.02 -25.16 -28.46
N ILE A 221 9.24 -26.12 -27.93
CA ILE A 221 9.81 -27.19 -27.08
C ILE A 221 10.17 -28.46 -27.87
N LYS A 222 9.48 -28.76 -28.99
CA LYS A 222 9.52 -30.14 -29.53
C LYS A 222 10.03 -30.35 -30.96
N HIS A 223 9.75 -29.52 -31.98
CA HIS A 223 10.06 -29.92 -33.37
C HIS A 223 10.41 -28.80 -34.37
N PHE A 224 11.34 -27.88 -34.07
CA PHE A 224 11.84 -26.98 -35.13
C PHE A 224 12.97 -27.60 -35.98
N ARG A 225 13.53 -28.75 -35.56
CA ARG A 225 14.60 -29.45 -36.27
C ARG A 225 14.36 -30.96 -36.29
N GLU A 226 13.20 -31.39 -36.76
CA GLU A 226 13.09 -32.79 -37.19
C GLU A 226 13.85 -32.94 -38.51
N VAL A 227 15.17 -33.08 -38.42
CA VAL A 227 15.98 -33.59 -39.53
C VAL A 227 15.46 -35.00 -39.75
N GLN A 228 14.80 -35.25 -40.87
CA GLN A 228 14.40 -36.60 -41.24
C GLN A 228 15.59 -37.26 -41.95
N PRO A 229 16.45 -38.05 -41.26
CA PRO A 229 17.64 -38.64 -41.87
C PRO A 229 17.31 -39.63 -42.99
N LYS A 230 16.07 -40.15 -43.02
CA LYS A 230 15.61 -41.10 -44.04
C LYS A 230 15.32 -40.46 -45.41
N LYS A 231 15.25 -39.13 -45.53
CA LYS A 231 15.04 -38.45 -46.82
C LYS A 231 16.30 -38.40 -47.71
N TRP A 232 17.46 -38.82 -47.19
CA TRP A 232 18.76 -38.67 -47.87
C TRP A 232 19.40 -39.99 -48.31
N ILE A 233 18.74 -41.14 -48.10
CA ILE A 233 19.21 -42.40 -48.68
C ILE A 233 18.56 -42.51 -50.06
N ALA A 234 19.28 -42.04 -51.08
CA ALA A 234 19.04 -42.47 -52.44
C ALA A 234 19.60 -43.89 -52.55
N ASP A 235 18.70 -44.88 -52.61
CA ASP A 235 19.08 -46.24 -53.00
C ASP A 235 19.62 -46.19 -54.44
N LYS A 236 20.84 -46.72 -54.63
CA LYS A 236 21.48 -46.93 -55.93
C LYS A 236 20.88 -48.14 -56.63
#